data_AF-A0A3Q2YG42-F1
#
_entry.id   AF-A0A3Q2YG42-F1
#
_cell.length_a   1.000
_cell.length_b   1.000
_cell.length_c   1.000
_cell.angle_alpha   90.00
_cell.angle_beta   90.00
_cell.angle_gamma   90.00
#
_symmetry.space_group_name_H-M   'P 1'
#
loop_
_entity.id
_entity.type
_entity.pdbx_description
1 polymer ?
#
loop_
_entity_poly.entity_id
_entity_poly.type
_entity_poly.pdbx_seq_one_letter_code
_entity_poly.pdbx_strand_id
1 'polypeptide(L)'
;MHKVTHHSISEEMSKTVVLPCLFSLRPGAIASHEPPRVKWSKVWGQQGSDGSRKEQSILVAKDNVVKGVLFHYRAPPDRYALSFADAKRVCAENSAAIATPGQLQAAFADGYENCDAGWLSDQTVRYPIQSPRPGCYGDRDDSPGIRNYGNRFPDELFDVYCFAKRLQEVFHSTVEEKLNLATASTHCHSLGAQLATVGQLYLAWQAGLDQCDPGWLADGSVRYPINVPRRNCGGDEPGVRTVYSNPNRTGFPDTTAMFDAYC
;
A
#
# COMPACT_ATOMS: atom_id res chain seq x y z
N MET A 1 -18.20 -17.24 24.19
CA MET A 1 -17.55 -16.93 22.89
C MET A 1 -17.16 -18.27 22.26
N HIS A 2 -17.95 -18.81 21.33
CA HIS A 2 -17.56 -20.05 20.63
C HIS A 2 -16.61 -19.66 19.51
N LYS A 3 -15.33 -19.99 19.69
CA LYS A 3 -14.32 -19.86 18.64
C LYS A 3 -14.71 -20.79 17.50
N VAL A 4 -15.05 -20.25 16.34
CA VAL A 4 -15.28 -21.06 15.14
C VAL A 4 -13.92 -21.69 14.79
N THR A 5 -13.76 -22.95 15.19
CA THR A 5 -12.56 -23.74 14.93
C THR A 5 -12.73 -24.36 13.55
N HIS A 6 -12.15 -23.71 12.54
CA HIS A 6 -11.92 -24.36 11.26
C HIS A 6 -10.54 -25.02 11.30
N HIS A 7 -10.37 -26.07 10.51
CA HIS A 7 -9.05 -26.67 10.32
C HIS A 7 -8.15 -25.65 9.62
N SER A 8 -6.92 -25.52 10.10
CA SER A 8 -5.90 -24.72 9.42
C SER A 8 -5.68 -25.30 8.03
N ILE A 9 -5.87 -24.50 6.99
CA ILE A 9 -5.55 -24.87 5.61
C ILE A 9 -4.12 -24.43 5.34
N SER A 10 -3.27 -25.35 4.91
CA SER A 10 -1.89 -25.08 4.49
C SER A 10 -1.77 -25.38 3.02
N GLU A 11 -1.60 -24.35 2.19
CA GLU A 11 -1.53 -24.44 0.74
C GLU A 11 -0.40 -23.56 0.19
N GLU A 12 0.00 -23.82 -1.05
CA GLU A 12 0.98 -23.01 -1.76
C GLU A 12 0.42 -21.60 -2.07
N MET A 13 1.29 -20.58 -2.09
CA MET A 13 0.88 -19.19 -2.29
C MET A 13 0.18 -18.91 -3.64
N SER A 14 0.43 -19.74 -4.66
CA SER A 14 -0.17 -19.63 -6.00
C SER A 14 -1.53 -20.33 -6.12
N LYS A 15 -1.96 -21.09 -5.10
CA LYS A 15 -3.20 -21.88 -5.18
C LYS A 15 -4.41 -21.10 -4.71
N THR A 16 -5.55 -21.40 -5.35
CA THR A 16 -6.86 -20.89 -4.94
C THR A 16 -7.38 -21.75 -3.78
N VAL A 17 -7.70 -21.11 -2.65
CA VAL A 17 -8.29 -21.77 -1.48
C VAL A 17 -9.68 -21.20 -1.21
N VAL A 18 -10.66 -22.09 -1.06
CA VAL A 18 -12.00 -21.72 -0.61
C VAL A 18 -12.01 -21.75 0.91
N LEU A 19 -12.05 -20.56 1.52
CA LEU A 19 -12.18 -20.44 2.97
C LEU A 19 -13.65 -20.59 3.37
N PRO A 20 -13.99 -21.52 4.29
CA PRO A 20 -15.36 -21.72 4.73
C PRO A 20 -15.77 -20.57 5.67
N CYS A 21 -16.15 -19.43 5.13
CA CYS A 21 -16.58 -18.28 5.92
C CYS A 21 -18.11 -18.17 5.92
N LEU A 22 -18.79 -18.96 6.76
CA LEU A 22 -20.14 -18.64 7.21
C LEU A 22 -20.05 -18.08 8.64
N PHE A 23 -20.21 -16.77 8.80
CA PHE A 23 -20.30 -16.13 10.12
C PHE A 23 -21.76 -15.76 10.40
N SER A 24 -22.34 -16.35 11.46
CA SER A 24 -23.63 -15.91 12.01
C SER A 24 -23.37 -14.83 13.05
N LEU A 25 -23.76 -13.58 12.76
CA LEU A 25 -23.78 -12.51 13.75
C LEU A 25 -24.99 -12.72 14.66
N ARG A 26 -24.78 -12.85 15.97
CA ARG A 26 -25.89 -12.87 16.94
C ARG A 26 -26.48 -11.46 17.05
N PRO A 27 -27.78 -11.25 16.79
CA PRO A 27 -28.42 -9.96 17.02
C PRO A 27 -28.63 -9.79 18.53
N GLY A 28 -27.76 -9.05 19.20
CA GLY A 28 -27.88 -8.88 20.65
C GLY A 28 -26.76 -8.09 21.28
N ALA A 29 -26.77 -6.77 21.04
CA ALA A 29 -26.32 -5.67 21.90
C ALA A 29 -25.86 -4.52 21.00
N ILE A 30 -26.74 -3.53 20.81
CA ILE A 30 -26.50 -2.26 20.11
C ILE A 30 -25.93 -2.45 18.69
N ALA A 31 -26.83 -2.43 17.70
CA ALA A 31 -26.46 -2.34 16.31
C ALA A 31 -25.58 -1.10 16.07
N SER A 32 -24.26 -1.26 16.10
CA SER A 32 -23.48 -0.51 15.12
C SER A 32 -23.91 -1.09 13.78
N HIS A 33 -24.41 -0.26 12.88
CA HIS A 33 -24.67 -0.61 11.49
C HIS A 33 -23.36 -0.94 10.74
N GLU A 34 -22.33 -1.40 11.45
CA GLU A 34 -21.00 -1.60 10.91
C GLU A 34 -20.76 -3.10 10.68
N PRO A 35 -20.61 -3.51 9.42
CA PRO A 35 -20.42 -4.91 9.06
C PRO A 35 -19.09 -5.44 9.59
N PRO A 36 -19.02 -6.75 9.90
CA PRO A 36 -17.83 -7.36 10.51
C PRO A 36 -16.66 -7.27 9.55
N ARG A 37 -15.53 -6.78 10.08
CA ARG A 37 -14.25 -6.74 9.36
C ARG A 37 -13.53 -8.07 9.55
N VAL A 38 -13.36 -8.82 8.47
CA VAL A 38 -12.62 -10.09 8.46
C VAL A 38 -11.21 -9.80 8.00
N LYS A 39 -10.20 -10.02 8.84
CA LYS A 39 -8.79 -9.86 8.49
C LYS A 39 -8.15 -11.24 8.41
N TRP A 40 -7.53 -11.54 7.27
CA TRP A 40 -6.60 -12.65 7.12
C TRP A 40 -5.20 -12.12 7.26
N SER A 41 -4.43 -12.81 8.07
CA SER A 41 -3.08 -12.39 8.37
C SER A 41 -2.11 -13.54 8.20
N LYS A 42 -0.93 -13.23 7.66
CA LYS A 42 0.20 -14.15 7.70
C LYS A 42 0.85 -13.93 9.05
N VAL A 43 1.06 -15.02 9.77
CA VAL A 43 1.65 -15.04 11.10
C VAL A 43 3.01 -15.68 10.99
N TRP A 44 4.07 -15.02 11.47
CA TRP A 44 5.42 -15.57 11.40
C TRP A 44 6.28 -15.21 12.62
N GLY A 45 7.37 -15.97 12.78
CA GLY A 45 8.31 -15.86 13.89
C GLY A 45 8.03 -16.84 15.03
N GLN A 46 9.07 -17.13 15.82
CA GLN A 46 8.88 -17.74 17.13
C GLN A 46 8.19 -16.75 18.07
N GLN A 47 7.44 -17.30 19.01
CA GLN A 47 6.72 -16.52 20.01
C GLN A 47 7.70 -15.61 20.74
N GLY A 48 7.47 -14.30 20.72
CA GLY A 48 8.26 -13.35 21.50
C GLY A 48 8.18 -13.69 22.99
N SER A 49 9.11 -13.17 23.78
CA SER A 49 9.10 -13.37 25.25
C SER A 49 7.82 -12.87 25.93
N ASP A 50 7.02 -12.02 25.28
CA ASP A 50 5.71 -11.54 25.75
C ASP A 50 4.52 -12.38 25.27
N GLY A 51 4.76 -13.45 24.50
CA GLY A 51 3.70 -14.28 23.93
C GLY A 51 3.14 -13.82 22.58
N SER A 52 3.54 -12.64 22.07
CA SER A 52 3.06 -12.08 20.81
C SER A 52 3.74 -12.72 19.59
N ARG A 53 2.97 -12.86 18.51
CA ARG A 53 3.46 -13.27 17.18
C ARG A 53 3.35 -12.09 16.24
N LYS A 54 4.30 -11.94 15.33
CA LYS A 54 4.21 -10.94 14.26
C LYS A 54 3.12 -11.36 13.29
N GLU A 55 2.15 -10.47 13.09
CA GLU A 55 0.97 -10.68 12.28
C GLU A 55 0.85 -9.55 11.24
N GLN A 56 0.87 -9.88 9.95
CA GLN A 56 0.62 -8.91 8.87
C GLN A 56 -0.68 -9.25 8.15
N SER A 57 -1.53 -8.25 7.93
CA SER A 57 -2.74 -8.37 7.11
C SER A 57 -2.35 -8.73 5.65
N ILE A 58 -2.81 -9.88 5.16
CA ILE A 58 -2.69 -10.29 3.74
C ILE A 58 -3.93 -9.82 2.98
N LEU A 59 -5.09 -10.08 3.56
CA LEU A 59 -6.38 -9.74 2.98
C LEU A 59 -7.26 -9.25 4.10
N VAL A 60 -8.15 -8.33 3.80
CA VAL A 60 -9.23 -7.99 4.72
C VAL A 60 -10.48 -7.89 3.89
N ALA A 61 -11.61 -8.31 4.40
CA ALA A 61 -12.90 -8.12 3.79
C ALA A 61 -13.80 -7.34 4.74
N LYS A 62 -14.54 -6.39 4.16
CA LYS A 62 -15.67 -5.72 4.78
C LYS A 62 -16.69 -5.51 3.67
N ASP A 63 -17.97 -5.75 3.94
CA ASP A 63 -19.04 -5.60 2.92
C ASP A 63 -18.87 -6.46 1.66
N ASN A 64 -18.39 -7.71 1.81
CA ASN A 64 -18.09 -8.62 0.68
C ASN A 64 -17.05 -8.08 -0.33
N VAL A 65 -16.29 -7.04 0.04
CA VAL A 65 -15.19 -6.51 -0.78
C VAL A 65 -13.86 -7.02 -0.24
N VAL A 66 -13.12 -7.77 -1.05
CA VAL A 66 -11.73 -8.17 -0.78
C VAL A 66 -10.83 -6.93 -0.86
N LYS A 67 -10.02 -6.68 0.17
CA LYS A 67 -9.23 -5.46 0.29
C LYS A 67 -8.17 -5.39 -0.80
N GLY A 68 -8.40 -4.40 -1.66
CA GLY A 68 -7.33 -3.69 -2.30
C GLY A 68 -6.39 -2.99 -1.31
N VAL A 69 -5.26 -2.55 -1.82
CA VAL A 69 -4.22 -1.87 -1.07
C VAL A 69 -4.42 -0.37 -1.18
N LEU A 70 -4.35 0.34 -0.05
CA LEU A 70 -4.23 1.80 -0.03
C LEU A 70 -2.75 2.17 -0.06
N PHE A 71 -2.40 3.11 -0.92
CA PHE A 71 -1.05 3.67 -0.95
C PHE A 71 -1.09 5.17 -1.17
N HIS A 72 -0.07 5.83 -0.64
CA HIS A 72 0.20 7.24 -0.91
C HIS A 72 1.03 7.36 -2.21
N TYR A 73 0.70 8.36 -3.01
CA TYR A 73 1.42 8.70 -4.23
C TYR A 73 1.79 10.19 -4.21
N ARG A 74 3.09 10.45 -4.41
CA ARG A 74 3.67 11.78 -4.62
C ARG A 74 4.20 11.87 -6.05
N ALA A 75 3.91 12.97 -6.72
CA ALA A 75 4.41 13.21 -8.07
C ALA A 75 5.94 13.42 -8.08
N PRO A 76 6.63 13.11 -9.20
CA PRO A 76 8.08 13.26 -9.30
C PRO A 76 8.63 14.68 -9.01
N PRO A 77 8.05 15.79 -9.53
CA PRO A 77 8.76 17.07 -9.56
C PRO A 77 8.88 17.72 -8.18
N ASP A 78 7.87 17.61 -7.32
CA ASP A 78 7.89 18.22 -6.00
C ASP A 78 6.88 17.55 -5.03
N ARG A 79 6.96 17.90 -3.75
CA ARG A 79 5.94 17.60 -2.75
C ARG A 79 4.71 18.47 -3.03
N TYR A 80 3.52 17.86 -2.95
CA TYR A 80 2.26 18.57 -3.14
C TYR A 80 2.17 19.25 -4.51
N ALA A 81 2.22 18.43 -5.56
CA ALA A 81 2.29 18.89 -6.95
C ALA A 81 1.12 18.37 -7.81
N LEU A 82 0.02 17.89 -7.21
CA LEU A 82 -1.15 17.37 -7.92
C LEU A 82 -2.39 18.20 -7.61
N SER A 83 -3.02 18.76 -8.64
CA SER A 83 -4.41 19.22 -8.57
C SER A 83 -5.36 18.04 -8.34
N PHE A 84 -6.63 18.29 -7.98
CA PHE A 84 -7.61 17.21 -7.83
C PHE A 84 -7.84 16.42 -9.14
N ALA A 85 -7.75 17.10 -10.28
CA ALA A 85 -7.84 16.45 -11.59
C ALA A 85 -6.63 15.56 -11.87
N ASP A 86 -5.43 16.06 -11.58
CA ASP A 86 -4.19 15.30 -11.74
C ASP A 86 -4.14 14.10 -10.79
N ALA A 87 -4.57 14.28 -9.54
CA ALA A 87 -4.67 13.23 -8.52
C ALA A 87 -5.51 12.03 -9.00
N LYS A 88 -6.68 12.30 -9.61
CA LYS A 88 -7.52 11.25 -10.20
C LYS A 88 -6.82 10.54 -11.35
N ARG A 89 -6.16 11.30 -12.23
CA ARG A 89 -5.46 10.78 -13.41
C ARG A 89 -4.29 9.88 -13.01
N VAL A 90 -3.41 10.33 -12.11
CA VAL A 90 -2.22 9.56 -11.72
C VAL A 90 -2.56 8.28 -10.97
N CYS A 91 -3.65 8.25 -10.18
CA CYS A 91 -4.11 6.99 -9.60
C CYS A 91 -4.54 6.00 -10.69
N ALA A 92 -5.27 6.46 -11.71
CA ALA A 92 -5.72 5.63 -12.82
C ALA A 92 -4.54 5.08 -13.64
N GLU A 93 -3.56 5.93 -13.96
CA GLU A 93 -2.31 5.55 -14.64
C GLU A 93 -1.50 4.52 -13.83
N ASN A 94 -1.65 4.53 -12.51
CA ASN A 94 -1.00 3.57 -11.60
C ASN A 94 -1.90 2.39 -11.19
N SER A 95 -2.82 1.97 -12.06
CA SER A 95 -3.71 0.81 -11.85
C SER A 95 -4.56 0.89 -10.57
N ALA A 96 -4.96 2.10 -10.18
CA ALA A 96 -5.73 2.37 -8.98
C ALA A 96 -6.87 3.36 -9.23
N ALA A 97 -7.70 3.59 -8.23
CA ALA A 97 -8.61 4.74 -8.19
C ALA A 97 -8.22 5.65 -7.02
N ILE A 98 -8.58 6.92 -7.06
CA ILE A 98 -8.44 7.79 -5.88
C ILE A 98 -9.22 7.18 -4.72
N ALA A 99 -8.59 7.12 -3.55
CA ALA A 99 -9.14 6.45 -2.38
C ALA A 99 -10.36 7.20 -1.83
N THR A 100 -11.34 6.45 -1.35
CA THR A 100 -12.47 7.02 -0.61
C THR A 100 -12.07 7.30 0.84
N PRO A 101 -12.77 8.22 1.55
CA PRO A 101 -12.59 8.40 2.99
C PRO A 101 -12.72 7.11 3.79
N GLY A 102 -13.68 6.24 3.43
CA GLY A 102 -13.85 4.95 4.08
C GLY A 102 -12.67 4.00 3.89
N GLN A 103 -12.00 4.04 2.73
CA GLN A 103 -10.79 3.25 2.47
C GLN A 103 -9.61 3.75 3.29
N LEU A 104 -9.43 5.08 3.41
CA LEU A 104 -8.40 5.66 4.28
C LEU A 104 -8.66 5.31 5.75
N GLN A 105 -9.92 5.41 6.21
CA GLN A 105 -10.32 5.00 7.55
C GLN A 105 -10.02 3.52 7.82
N ALA A 106 -10.30 2.64 6.86
CA ALA A 106 -10.05 1.21 6.99
C ALA A 106 -8.56 0.87 6.97
N ALA A 107 -7.73 1.62 6.24
CA ALA A 107 -6.27 1.47 6.23
C ALA A 107 -5.66 2.00 7.55
N PHE A 108 -6.11 3.16 8.02
CA PHE A 108 -5.73 3.68 9.33
C PHE A 108 -6.07 2.67 10.44
N ALA A 109 -7.28 2.12 10.46
CA ALA A 109 -7.65 1.10 11.45
C ALA A 109 -6.88 -0.23 11.27
N ASP A 110 -6.02 -0.38 10.27
CA ASP A 110 -5.08 -1.50 10.05
C ASP A 110 -3.64 -1.18 10.47
N GLY A 111 -3.34 0.03 10.93
CA GLY A 111 -1.99 0.45 11.29
C GLY A 111 -1.36 1.44 10.32
N TYR A 112 -2.03 1.79 9.21
CA TYR A 112 -1.45 2.71 8.22
C TYR A 112 -1.33 4.14 8.78
N GLU A 113 -0.13 4.72 8.69
CA GLU A 113 0.12 6.14 8.93
C GLU A 113 0.98 6.72 7.80
N ASN A 114 0.78 8.01 7.52
CA ASN A 114 1.58 8.77 6.58
C ASN A 114 1.41 10.27 6.86
N CYS A 115 2.51 10.98 7.12
CA CYS A 115 2.48 12.41 7.46
C CYS A 115 2.56 13.30 6.21
N ASP A 116 1.73 13.02 5.22
CA ASP A 116 1.61 13.83 4.01
C ASP A 116 0.14 13.98 3.61
N ALA A 117 -0.27 15.22 3.43
CA ALA A 117 -1.63 15.57 3.05
C ALA A 117 -1.92 15.13 1.62
N GLY A 118 -3.03 14.41 1.42
CA GLY A 118 -3.39 13.90 0.10
C GLY A 118 -4.87 13.98 -0.19
N TRP A 119 -5.19 14.14 -1.48
CA TRP A 119 -6.54 14.12 -2.01
C TRP A 119 -7.25 12.78 -1.79
N LEU A 120 -8.56 12.86 -1.56
CA LEU A 120 -9.50 11.73 -1.54
C LEU A 120 -10.65 11.96 -2.53
N SER A 121 -11.41 10.90 -2.83
CA SER A 121 -12.45 10.89 -3.86
C SER A 121 -13.58 11.91 -3.66
N ASP A 122 -13.78 12.38 -2.42
CA ASP A 122 -14.79 13.39 -2.04
C ASP A 122 -14.24 14.83 -2.10
N GLN A 123 -13.06 15.03 -2.73
CA GLN A 123 -12.35 16.31 -2.81
C GLN A 123 -11.92 16.86 -1.44
N THR A 124 -11.90 16.02 -0.41
CA THR A 124 -11.25 16.37 0.85
C THR A 124 -9.77 16.05 0.81
N VAL A 125 -9.00 16.75 1.65
CA VAL A 125 -7.58 16.48 1.85
C VAL A 125 -7.35 16.01 3.27
N ARG A 126 -6.69 14.86 3.43
CA ARG A 126 -6.51 14.22 4.74
C ARG A 126 -5.14 13.57 4.87
N TYR A 127 -4.74 13.22 6.09
CA TYR A 127 -3.63 12.30 6.33
C TYR A 127 -3.81 11.52 7.65
N PRO A 128 -3.48 10.21 7.69
CA PRO A 128 -3.62 9.37 8.87
C PRO A 128 -2.36 9.35 9.72
N ILE A 129 -2.47 9.51 11.04
CA ILE A 129 -1.36 9.42 12.00
C ILE A 129 -1.72 8.45 13.13
N GLN A 130 -0.90 7.39 13.27
CA GLN A 130 -1.01 6.45 14.39
C GLN A 130 -0.29 6.95 15.64
N SER A 131 0.89 7.56 15.46
CA SER A 131 1.69 8.10 16.55
C SER A 131 1.92 9.59 16.35
N PRO A 132 1.09 10.45 16.98
CA PRO A 132 1.24 11.91 16.91
C PRO A 132 2.63 12.37 17.33
N ARG A 133 3.17 13.35 16.61
CA ARG A 133 4.51 13.92 16.83
C ARG A 133 4.57 15.34 16.26
N PRO A 134 5.51 16.19 16.69
CA PRO A 134 5.62 17.55 16.18
C PRO A 134 5.63 17.62 14.65
N GLY A 135 4.71 18.38 14.07
CA GLY A 135 4.52 18.51 12.62
C GLY A 135 3.67 17.42 11.96
N CYS A 136 3.31 16.37 12.70
CA CYS A 136 2.50 15.23 12.25
C CYS A 136 1.47 14.88 13.33
N TYR A 137 0.42 15.68 13.41
CA TYR A 137 -0.64 15.54 14.41
C TYR A 137 -1.77 14.66 13.89
N GLY A 138 -2.48 13.97 14.80
CA GLY A 138 -3.67 13.21 14.44
C GLY A 138 -4.91 14.10 14.30
N ASP A 139 -6.08 13.54 14.57
CA ASP A 139 -7.35 14.30 14.45
C ASP A 139 -7.46 15.37 15.56
N ARG A 140 -7.16 14.97 16.80
CA ARG A 140 -6.94 15.86 17.94
C ARG A 140 -5.45 15.85 18.20
N ASP A 141 -4.80 17.01 18.33
CA ASP A 141 -3.35 17.17 18.19
C ASP A 141 -2.50 16.02 18.75
N ASP A 142 -2.76 15.62 20.01
CA ASP A 142 -2.00 14.58 20.73
C ASP A 142 -2.59 13.15 20.65
N SER A 143 -3.64 12.92 19.85
CA SER A 143 -4.32 11.62 19.72
C SER A 143 -4.20 11.04 18.30
N PRO A 144 -4.05 9.72 18.14
CA PRO A 144 -4.10 9.07 16.84
C PRO A 144 -5.37 9.43 16.08
N GLY A 145 -5.28 9.63 14.77
CA GLY A 145 -6.44 9.94 13.96
C GLY A 145 -6.12 10.36 12.53
N ILE A 146 -7.18 10.68 11.79
CA ILE A 146 -7.07 11.15 10.42
C ILE A 146 -7.32 12.65 10.43
N ARG A 147 -6.25 13.44 10.30
CA ARG A 147 -6.38 14.89 10.17
C ARG A 147 -7.13 15.20 8.88
N ASN A 148 -8.15 16.05 8.98
CA ASN A 148 -9.01 16.42 7.87
C ASN A 148 -8.98 17.94 7.62
N TYR A 149 -8.58 18.34 6.42
CA TYR A 149 -8.56 19.74 5.99
C TYR A 149 -9.84 20.18 5.26
N GLY A 150 -10.85 19.31 5.21
CA GLY A 150 -12.13 19.57 4.56
C GLY A 150 -12.01 19.59 3.04
N ASN A 151 -13.07 20.08 2.39
CA ASN A 151 -13.11 20.29 0.95
C ASN A 151 -12.16 21.44 0.59
N ARG A 152 -11.33 21.24 -0.44
CA ARG A 152 -10.33 22.22 -0.92
C ARG A 152 -10.62 22.61 -2.37
N PHE A 153 -10.14 23.77 -2.78
CA PHE A 153 -10.30 24.20 -4.17
C PHE A 153 -9.55 23.21 -5.09
N PRO A 154 -10.15 22.76 -6.21
CA PRO A 154 -9.63 21.63 -6.98
C PRO A 154 -8.29 21.92 -7.70
N ASP A 155 -7.88 23.18 -7.78
CA ASP A 155 -6.61 23.69 -8.30
C ASP A 155 -5.51 23.83 -7.23
N GLU A 156 -5.83 23.71 -5.94
CA GLU A 156 -4.82 23.56 -4.90
C GLU A 156 -4.00 22.28 -5.13
N LEU A 157 -2.76 22.27 -4.65
CA LEU A 157 -1.83 21.17 -4.92
C LEU A 157 -1.56 20.38 -3.65
N PHE A 158 -1.69 19.05 -3.74
CA PHE A 158 -1.42 18.10 -2.68
C PHE A 158 -0.82 16.81 -3.25
N ASP A 159 -0.54 15.84 -2.41
CA ASP A 159 -0.28 14.46 -2.84
C ASP A 159 -1.63 13.75 -3.04
N VAL A 160 -1.66 12.43 -3.22
CA VAL A 160 -2.93 11.67 -3.34
C VAL A 160 -2.84 10.31 -2.65
N TYR A 161 -3.95 9.85 -2.09
CA TYR A 161 -4.12 8.46 -1.69
C TYR A 161 -4.85 7.70 -2.79
N CYS A 162 -4.25 6.61 -3.26
CA CYS A 162 -4.81 5.72 -4.26
C CYS A 162 -5.19 4.38 -3.65
N PHE A 163 -6.14 3.68 -4.26
CA PHE A 163 -6.60 2.36 -3.86
C PHE A 163 -6.62 1.41 -5.06
N ALA A 164 -5.76 0.40 -5.05
CA ALA A 164 -5.69 -0.61 -6.10
C ALA A 164 -6.40 -1.90 -5.65
N LYS A 165 -7.22 -2.52 -6.50
CA LYS A 165 -8.08 -3.68 -6.15
C LYS A 165 -7.78 -4.97 -6.90
N ARG A 166 -7.15 -4.87 -8.08
CA ARG A 166 -7.00 -5.99 -9.01
C ARG A 166 -5.53 -6.35 -9.11
N LEU A 167 -5.16 -7.44 -8.46
CA LEU A 167 -3.81 -7.98 -8.57
C LEU A 167 -3.65 -8.56 -9.98
N GLN A 168 -2.55 -8.16 -10.60
CA GLN A 168 -1.97 -8.83 -11.76
C GLN A 168 -0.64 -9.42 -11.30
N GLU A 169 -0.15 -10.43 -11.99
CA GLU A 169 1.16 -11.00 -11.67
C GLU A 169 2.24 -9.92 -11.78
N VAL A 170 3.15 -9.91 -10.81
CA VAL A 170 4.34 -9.04 -10.76
C VAL A 170 5.49 -9.92 -10.33
N PHE A 171 6.58 -9.89 -11.09
CA PHE A 171 7.82 -10.58 -10.81
C PHE A 171 9.01 -9.62 -10.91
N HIS A 172 10.00 -9.85 -10.05
CA HIS A 172 11.27 -9.14 -10.11
C HIS A 172 12.12 -9.72 -11.24
N SER A 173 12.73 -8.84 -12.04
CA SER A 173 13.69 -9.21 -13.07
C SER A 173 15.01 -8.49 -12.87
N THR A 174 16.10 -9.23 -12.92
CA THR A 174 17.47 -8.74 -12.73
C THR A 174 18.40 -9.24 -13.82
N VAL A 175 19.38 -8.41 -14.19
CA VAL A 175 20.45 -8.72 -15.14
C VAL A 175 21.79 -8.23 -14.57
N GLU A 176 22.90 -8.76 -15.08
CA GLU A 176 24.25 -8.51 -14.55
C GLU A 176 24.61 -7.01 -14.49
N GLU A 177 24.43 -6.27 -15.59
CA GLU A 177 24.74 -4.84 -15.67
C GLU A 177 23.62 -3.93 -15.18
N LYS A 178 22.54 -4.49 -14.61
CA LYS A 178 21.30 -3.77 -14.28
C LYS A 178 20.73 -3.05 -15.52
N LEU A 179 19.66 -2.27 -15.33
CA LEU A 179 18.88 -1.66 -16.40
C LEU A 179 18.61 -0.19 -16.09
N ASN A 180 18.70 0.67 -17.11
CA ASN A 180 18.13 2.02 -17.04
C ASN A 180 16.63 1.95 -17.36
N LEU A 181 15.89 3.05 -17.22
CA LEU A 181 14.43 3.00 -17.39
C LEU A 181 14.00 2.50 -18.79
N ALA A 182 14.71 2.93 -19.84
CA ALA A 182 14.40 2.53 -21.21
C ALA A 182 14.72 1.05 -21.48
N THR A 183 15.87 0.56 -21.01
CA THR A 183 16.23 -0.85 -21.16
C THR A 183 15.41 -1.76 -20.25
N ALA A 184 15.00 -1.29 -19.07
CA ALA A 184 14.07 -1.99 -18.18
C ALA A 184 12.71 -2.21 -18.84
N SER A 185 12.16 -1.16 -19.46
CA SER A 185 10.92 -1.27 -20.24
C SER A 185 11.06 -2.29 -21.38
N THR A 186 12.13 -2.19 -22.18
CA THR A 186 12.37 -3.11 -23.29
C THR A 186 12.56 -4.55 -22.81
N HIS A 187 13.24 -4.74 -21.68
CA HIS A 187 13.48 -6.04 -21.07
C HIS A 187 12.17 -6.69 -20.60
N CYS A 188 11.30 -5.99 -19.88
CA CYS A 188 9.97 -6.52 -19.52
C CYS A 188 9.15 -6.91 -20.76
N HIS A 189 9.17 -6.10 -21.82
CA HIS A 189 8.49 -6.44 -23.08
C HIS A 189 9.07 -7.70 -23.74
N SER A 190 10.38 -7.91 -23.68
CA SER A 190 11.00 -9.13 -24.20
C SER A 190 10.58 -10.41 -23.45
N LEU A 191 10.13 -10.27 -22.20
CA LEU A 191 9.58 -11.34 -21.37
C LEU A 191 8.06 -11.51 -21.53
N GLY A 192 7.42 -10.77 -22.45
CA GLY A 192 5.97 -10.78 -22.63
C GLY A 192 5.20 -10.01 -21.56
N ALA A 193 5.88 -9.14 -20.81
CA ALA A 193 5.32 -8.32 -19.74
C ALA A 193 5.49 -6.82 -20.02
N GLN A 194 5.09 -5.98 -19.07
CA GLN A 194 5.36 -4.53 -19.08
C GLN A 194 5.92 -4.16 -17.71
N LEU A 195 6.58 -3.00 -17.59
CA LEU A 195 6.95 -2.51 -16.26
C LEU A 195 5.69 -2.44 -15.38
N ALA A 196 5.80 -2.97 -14.17
CA ALA A 196 4.72 -2.92 -13.20
C ALA A 196 4.39 -1.47 -12.84
N THR A 197 3.12 -1.19 -12.68
CA THR A 197 2.63 0.06 -12.10
C THR A 197 2.78 0.03 -10.58
N VAL A 198 2.73 1.20 -9.96
CA VAL A 198 2.80 1.32 -8.49
C VAL A 198 1.70 0.54 -7.81
N GLY A 199 0.46 0.61 -8.29
CA GLY A 199 -0.66 -0.12 -7.72
C GLY A 199 -0.47 -1.64 -7.82
N GLN A 200 0.09 -2.15 -8.92
CA GLN A 200 0.42 -3.57 -9.06
C GLN A 200 1.51 -3.99 -8.06
N LEU A 201 2.58 -3.21 -7.91
CA LEU A 201 3.64 -3.52 -6.93
C LEU A 201 3.11 -3.54 -5.49
N TYR A 202 2.27 -2.58 -5.09
CA TYR A 202 1.67 -2.58 -3.76
C TYR A 202 0.75 -3.78 -3.53
N LEU A 203 0.02 -4.23 -4.55
CA LEU A 203 -0.80 -5.44 -4.46
C LEU A 203 0.06 -6.70 -4.35
N ALA A 204 1.15 -6.79 -5.13
CA ALA A 204 2.09 -7.90 -5.06
C ALA A 204 2.79 -7.96 -3.69
N TRP A 205 3.19 -6.79 -3.15
CA TRP A 205 3.68 -6.66 -1.79
C TRP A 205 2.65 -7.16 -0.77
N GLN A 206 1.40 -6.72 -0.84
CA GLN A 206 0.35 -7.19 0.07
C GLN A 206 0.11 -8.71 -0.07
N ALA A 207 0.32 -9.27 -1.26
CA ALA A 207 0.25 -10.71 -1.53
C ALA A 207 1.50 -11.48 -1.06
N GLY A 208 2.54 -10.80 -0.57
CA GLY A 208 3.71 -11.42 0.05
C GLY A 208 5.03 -11.26 -0.71
N LEU A 209 5.06 -10.51 -1.82
CA LEU A 209 6.31 -10.19 -2.52
C LEU A 209 7.28 -9.43 -1.60
N ASP A 210 8.47 -9.99 -1.38
CA ASP A 210 9.53 -9.42 -0.56
C ASP A 210 10.84 -9.44 -1.36
N GLN A 211 11.32 -8.27 -1.78
CA GLN A 211 12.51 -8.15 -2.59
C GLN A 211 13.32 -6.93 -2.14
N CYS A 212 14.62 -7.13 -1.90
CA CYS A 212 15.49 -6.06 -1.39
C CYS A 212 16.06 -5.14 -2.46
N ASP A 213 15.83 -5.46 -3.72
CA ASP A 213 16.50 -4.81 -4.82
C ASP A 213 15.59 -3.74 -5.43
N PRO A 214 16.04 -2.48 -5.47
CA PRO A 214 15.31 -1.42 -6.14
C PRO A 214 15.19 -1.70 -7.64
N GLY A 215 14.00 -1.52 -8.17
CA GLY A 215 13.72 -1.73 -9.59
C GLY A 215 12.79 -0.67 -10.17
N TRP A 216 12.91 -0.45 -11.47
CA TRP A 216 12.09 0.49 -12.23
C TRP A 216 10.62 0.05 -12.27
N LEU A 217 9.74 1.05 -12.24
CA LEU A 217 8.29 0.95 -12.46
C LEU A 217 7.86 1.82 -13.64
N ALA A 218 6.63 1.59 -14.11
CA ALA A 218 6.08 2.28 -15.29
C ALA A 218 5.94 3.80 -15.12
N ASP A 219 5.81 4.32 -13.89
CA ASP A 219 5.76 5.76 -13.59
C ASP A 219 7.15 6.44 -13.59
N GLY A 220 8.21 5.67 -13.88
CA GLY A 220 9.59 6.13 -13.79
C GLY A 220 10.10 6.24 -12.35
N SER A 221 9.35 5.75 -11.36
CA SER A 221 9.89 5.59 -10.01
C SER A 221 10.72 4.32 -9.90
N VAL A 222 11.59 4.29 -8.90
CA VAL A 222 12.33 3.09 -8.50
C VAL A 222 11.87 2.71 -7.10
N ARG A 223 11.38 1.47 -6.96
CA ARG A 223 10.81 1.00 -5.69
C ARG A 223 11.25 -0.42 -5.37
N TYR A 224 11.05 -0.84 -4.13
CA TYR A 224 11.24 -2.24 -3.69
C TYR A 224 10.27 -2.59 -2.55
N PRO A 225 9.61 -3.77 -2.59
CA PRO A 225 8.64 -4.20 -1.57
C PRO A 225 9.30 -5.01 -0.45
N ILE A 226 9.03 -4.65 0.81
CA ILE A 226 9.54 -5.37 1.99
C ILE A 226 8.38 -5.82 2.87
N ASN A 227 8.19 -7.12 3.00
CA ASN A 227 7.28 -7.73 3.97
C ASN A 227 7.99 -8.18 5.25
N VAL A 228 9.27 -8.55 5.14
CA VAL A 228 10.11 -8.98 6.27
C VAL A 228 11.24 -7.96 6.46
N PRO A 229 11.08 -7.00 7.39
CA PRO A 229 12.10 -5.99 7.66
C PRO A 229 13.43 -6.61 8.07
N ARG A 230 14.53 -6.06 7.56
CA ARG A 230 15.90 -6.54 7.78
C ARG A 230 16.84 -5.34 7.83
N ARG A 231 17.90 -5.40 8.65
CA ARG A 231 18.78 -4.24 8.97
C ARG A 231 19.26 -3.45 7.76
N ASN A 232 19.56 -4.11 6.65
CA ASN A 232 20.10 -3.46 5.45
C ASN A 232 19.07 -3.31 4.33
N CYS A 233 17.77 -3.46 4.64
CA CYS A 233 16.73 -3.41 3.63
C CYS A 233 15.40 -2.85 4.14
N GLY A 234 15.06 -1.65 3.70
CA GLY A 234 13.75 -1.06 3.94
C GLY A 234 13.45 -0.65 5.39
N GLY A 235 14.46 -0.62 6.26
CA GLY A 235 14.35 -0.17 7.64
C GLY A 235 13.67 -1.20 8.54
N ASP A 236 13.02 -0.72 9.61
CA ASP A 236 12.46 -1.55 10.67
C ASP A 236 11.02 -2.02 10.41
N GLU A 237 10.34 -1.39 9.43
CA GLU A 237 8.92 -1.63 9.14
C GLU A 237 8.68 -2.20 7.73
N PRO A 238 7.63 -3.00 7.52
CA PRO A 238 7.21 -3.43 6.19
C PRO A 238 6.72 -2.26 5.33
N GLY A 239 6.81 -2.40 4.01
CA GLY A 239 6.24 -1.46 3.06
C GLY A 239 6.92 -1.49 1.69
N VAL A 240 6.31 -0.80 0.74
CA VAL A 240 6.97 -0.48 -0.54
C VAL A 240 7.79 0.79 -0.34
N ARG A 241 9.10 0.69 -0.56
CA ARG A 241 10.05 1.79 -0.41
C ARG A 241 10.32 2.43 -1.77
N THR A 242 10.36 3.76 -1.81
CA THR A 242 10.70 4.52 -3.01
C THR A 242 12.10 5.11 -2.86
N VAL A 243 12.93 4.97 -3.89
CA VAL A 243 14.23 5.63 -3.99
C VAL A 243 13.98 7.05 -4.49
N TYR A 244 14.46 8.04 -3.73
CA TYR A 244 14.37 9.46 -4.08
C TYR A 244 15.77 10.04 -4.28
N SER A 245 15.88 10.99 -5.20
CA SER A 245 17.11 11.74 -5.45
C SER A 245 17.37 12.79 -4.37
N ASN A 246 16.31 13.33 -3.74
CA ASN A 246 16.42 14.38 -2.74
C ASN A 246 16.06 13.90 -1.31
N PRO A 247 16.73 14.43 -0.25
CA PRO A 247 16.46 14.06 1.14
C PRO A 247 15.03 14.32 1.62
N ASN A 248 14.33 15.28 1.02
CA ASN A 248 12.93 15.62 1.33
C ASN A 248 11.91 14.66 0.69
N ARG A 249 12.35 13.50 0.17
CA ARG A 249 11.51 12.49 -0.49
C ARG A 249 10.81 13.07 -1.73
N THR A 250 11.56 13.78 -2.56
CA THR A 250 11.15 14.26 -3.90
C THR A 250 12.19 13.90 -4.96
N GLY A 251 11.82 13.98 -6.23
CA GLY A 251 12.67 13.63 -7.36
C GLY A 251 12.88 12.13 -7.48
N PHE A 252 12.39 11.54 -8.57
CA PHE A 252 12.78 10.16 -8.91
C PHE A 252 14.23 10.11 -9.40
N PRO A 253 14.88 8.93 -9.39
CA PRO A 253 16.21 8.77 -9.95
C PRO A 253 16.28 9.19 -11.42
N ASP A 254 17.45 9.64 -11.86
CA ASP A 254 17.71 9.93 -13.27
C ASP A 254 17.41 8.69 -14.12
N THR A 255 16.78 8.86 -15.29
CA THR A 255 16.32 7.75 -16.13
C THR A 255 17.47 6.90 -16.70
N THR A 256 18.71 7.38 -16.61
CA THR A 256 19.95 6.67 -16.97
C THR A 256 20.56 5.87 -15.82
N ALA A 257 20.07 6.04 -14.59
CA ALA A 257 20.52 5.27 -13.44
C ALA A 257 20.22 3.78 -13.60
N MET A 258 21.04 2.92 -13.00
CA MET A 258 20.98 1.48 -13.23
C MET A 258 20.37 0.75 -12.03
N PHE A 259 19.25 0.05 -12.26
CA PHE A 259 18.47 -0.70 -11.27
C PHE A 259 17.92 -2.00 -11.87
N ASP A 260 17.24 -2.81 -11.06
CA ASP A 260 16.45 -3.93 -11.59
C ASP A 260 15.15 -3.46 -12.25
N ALA A 261 14.26 -4.38 -12.61
CA ALA A 261 12.92 -4.08 -13.08
C ALA A 261 11.89 -4.90 -12.30
N TYR A 262 10.72 -4.31 -12.04
CA TYR A 262 9.53 -5.10 -11.74
C TYR A 262 8.69 -5.13 -13.00
N CYS A 263 8.48 -6.34 -13.50
CA CYS A 263 7.48 -6.67 -14.50
C CYS A 263 6.37 -7.48 -13.80
#